data_AF-A0A1M6FQX3-F1
#
_entry.id   AF-A0A1M6FQX3-F1
#
_cell.length_a   1.000
_cell.length_b   1.000
_cell.length_c   1.000
_cell.angle_alpha   90.00
_cell.angle_beta   90.00
_cell.angle_gamma   90.00
#
_symmetry.space_group_name_H-M   'P 1'
#
loop_
_entity.id
_entity.type
_entity.pdbx_description
1 polymer ?
#
loop_
_entity_poly.entity_id
_entity_poly.type
_entity_poly.pdbx_seq_one_letter_code
_entity_poly.pdbx_strand_id
1 'polypeptide(L)'
;MLVAIGVFRASGAMDVVTKILSPITSLIGMPAEVLPMALMRPLSGGGATGIMSDLITNYGPDSLIGRMASVMMGSTETTFYVLAVYFGSVAIKKTRHALPAGLVADAVGLITAVIVTRAMFGA
;
A
#
# COMPACT_ATOMS: atom_id res chain seq x y z
N MET A 1 4.74 -13.82 8.19
CA MET A 1 4.22 -12.48 7.86
C MET A 1 2.72 -12.47 7.58
N LEU A 2 2.19 -13.36 6.72
CA LEU A 2 0.76 -13.42 6.40
C LEU A 2 -0.15 -13.63 7.62
N VAL A 3 0.24 -14.49 8.58
CA VAL A 3 -0.53 -14.69 9.83
C VAL A 3 -0.64 -13.40 10.65
N ALA A 4 0.48 -12.68 10.86
CA ALA A 4 0.48 -11.41 11.58
C ALA A 4 -0.39 -10.34 10.90
N ILE A 5 -0.36 -10.31 9.57
CA ILE A 5 -1.22 -9.42 8.76
C ILE A 5 -2.69 -9.80 8.89
N GLY A 6 -2.99 -11.10 8.84
CA GLY A 6 -4.34 -11.63 9.07
C GLY A 6 -4.87 -11.23 10.45
N VAL A 7 -4.06 -11.39 11.50
CA VAL A 7 -4.40 -10.96 12.87
C VAL A 7 -4.58 -9.44 12.93
N PHE A 8 -3.69 -8.65 12.32
CA PHE A 8 -3.81 -7.18 12.32
C PHE A 8 -5.11 -6.71 11.67
N ARG A 9 -5.53 -7.35 10.56
CA ARG A 9 -6.82 -7.08 9.94
C ARG A 9 -7.99 -7.55 10.81
N ALA A 10 -7.97 -8.81 11.26
CA ALA A 10 -9.04 -9.39 12.07
C ALA A 10 -9.21 -8.71 13.44
N SER A 11 -8.16 -8.08 13.96
CA SER A 11 -8.19 -7.34 15.23
C SER A 11 -8.93 -5.99 15.14
N GLY A 12 -9.27 -5.52 13.93
CA GLY A 12 -9.85 -4.19 13.71
C GLY A 12 -8.84 -3.04 13.84
N ALA A 13 -7.56 -3.33 14.13
CA ALA A 13 -6.53 -2.30 14.22
C ALA A 13 -6.34 -1.54 12.90
N MET A 14 -6.43 -2.25 11.76
CA MET A 14 -6.41 -1.60 10.44
C MET A 14 -7.57 -0.61 10.28
N ASP A 15 -8.78 -0.96 10.73
CA ASP A 15 -9.97 -0.11 10.62
C ASP A 15 -9.86 1.17 11.47
N VAL A 16 -9.20 1.07 12.63
CA VAL A 16 -8.92 2.24 13.47
C VAL A 16 -7.94 3.17 12.77
N VAL A 17 -6.85 2.63 12.21
CA VAL A 17 -5.84 3.43 11.49
C VAL A 17 -6.45 4.09 10.26
N THR A 18 -7.27 3.36 9.49
CA THR A 18 -7.94 3.95 8.32
C THR A 18 -8.90 5.05 8.70
N LYS A 19 -9.68 4.88 9.77
CA LYS A 19 -10.62 5.91 10.24
C LYS A 19 -9.91 7.20 10.65
N ILE A 20 -8.73 7.10 11.25
CA ILE A 20 -7.93 8.26 11.67
C ILE A 20 -7.31 8.99 10.47
N LEU A 21 -6.81 8.25 9.49
CA LEU A 21 -6.06 8.81 8.36
C LEU A 21 -6.96 9.20 7.17
N SER A 22 -8.15 8.61 7.06
CA SER A 22 -9.11 8.87 5.98
C SER A 22 -9.40 10.36 5.74
N PRO A 23 -9.61 11.21 6.75
CA PRO A 23 -9.85 12.64 6.54
C PRO A 23 -8.69 13.38 5.85
N ILE A 24 -7.46 12.89 6.02
CA ILE A 24 -6.27 13.47 5.39
C ILE A 24 -6.15 12.96 3.96
N THR A 25 -6.36 11.66 3.77
CA THR A 25 -6.19 11.03 2.46
C THR A 25 -7.35 11.30 1.50
N SER A 26 -8.51 11.64 2.01
CA SER A 26 -9.64 12.12 1.21
C SER A 26 -9.36 13.48 0.56
N LEU A 27 -8.48 14.32 1.13
CA LEU A 27 -8.08 15.60 0.53
C LEU A 27 -7.37 15.42 -0.83
N ILE A 28 -6.61 14.33 -0.97
CA ILE A 28 -6.00 13.94 -2.25
C ILE A 28 -6.92 13.06 -3.11
N GLY A 29 -8.14 12.80 -2.62
CA GLY A 29 -9.16 11.96 -3.24
C GLY A 29 -8.84 10.47 -3.23
N MET A 30 -8.01 10.01 -2.29
CA MET A 30 -7.84 8.58 -2.07
C MET A 30 -9.05 8.04 -1.27
N PRO A 31 -9.82 7.08 -1.81
CA PRO A 31 -10.89 6.43 -1.07
C PRO A 31 -10.36 5.72 0.18
N ALA A 32 -11.13 5.74 1.27
CA ALA A 32 -10.74 5.15 2.55
C ALA A 32 -10.50 3.64 2.44
N GLU A 33 -11.18 2.99 1.50
CA GLU A 33 -11.10 1.57 1.16
C GLU A 33 -9.71 1.17 0.64
N VAL A 34 -9.03 2.10 -0.05
CA VAL A 34 -7.71 1.85 -0.65
C VAL A 34 -6.58 2.15 0.36
N LEU A 35 -6.86 2.87 1.44
CA LEU A 35 -5.87 3.26 2.43
C LEU A 35 -5.12 2.07 3.10
N PRO A 36 -5.76 0.94 3.45
CA PRO A 36 -5.06 -0.28 3.88
C PRO A 36 -3.99 -0.76 2.89
N MET A 37 -4.25 -0.58 1.59
CA MET A 37 -3.33 -0.94 0.51
C MET A 37 -2.06 -0.08 0.62
N ALA A 38 -2.23 1.24 0.70
CA ALA A 38 -1.13 2.20 0.85
C ALA A 38 -0.24 1.90 2.07
N LEU A 39 -0.84 1.50 3.20
CA LEU A 39 -0.11 1.16 4.42
C LEU A 39 0.60 -0.20 4.33
N MET A 40 -0.06 -1.20 3.72
CA MET A 40 0.52 -2.54 3.61
C MET A 40 1.63 -2.63 2.58
N ARG A 41 1.64 -1.78 1.55
CA ARG A 41 2.56 -1.92 0.43
C ARG A 41 4.03 -1.97 0.85
N PRO A 42 4.55 -0.99 1.62
CA PRO A 42 5.95 -0.98 2.06
C PRO A 42 6.29 -2.15 2.99
N LEU A 43 5.30 -2.70 3.69
CA LEU A 43 5.47 -3.74 4.72
C LEU A 43 5.42 -5.16 4.11
N SER A 44 4.55 -5.40 3.14
CA SER A 44 4.20 -6.75 2.70
C SER A 44 3.64 -6.85 1.30
N GLY A 45 4.29 -7.64 0.45
CA GLY A 45 3.79 -7.97 -0.88
C GLY A 45 2.56 -8.88 -0.82
N GLY A 46 2.62 -9.97 -0.05
CA GLY A 46 1.50 -10.90 0.06
C GLY A 46 0.29 -10.31 0.79
N GLY A 47 0.50 -9.45 1.79
CA GLY A 47 -0.59 -8.75 2.47
C GLY A 47 -1.29 -7.74 1.56
N ALA A 48 -0.50 -7.01 0.77
CA ALA A 48 -0.98 -6.14 -0.30
C ALA A 48 -1.81 -6.90 -1.34
N THR A 49 -1.31 -8.03 -1.85
CA THR A 49 -2.06 -8.86 -2.80
C THR A 49 -3.40 -9.31 -2.23
N GLY A 50 -3.45 -9.71 -0.96
CA GLY A 50 -4.71 -10.07 -0.29
C GLY A 50 -5.70 -8.90 -0.25
N ILE A 51 -5.24 -7.70 0.10
CA ILE A 51 -6.10 -6.50 0.11
C ILE A 51 -6.58 -6.15 -1.29
N MET A 52 -5.69 -6.16 -2.29
CA MET A 52 -6.06 -5.91 -3.68
C MET A 52 -7.12 -6.91 -4.17
N SER A 53 -6.95 -8.20 -3.86
CA SER A 53 -7.93 -9.24 -4.21
C SER A 53 -9.28 -8.97 -3.56
N ASP A 54 -9.30 -8.59 -2.29
CA ASP A 54 -10.54 -8.26 -1.57
C ASP A 54 -11.21 -7.01 -2.17
N LEU A 55 -10.45 -5.98 -2.53
CA LEU A 55 -10.97 -4.76 -3.15
C LEU A 55 -11.56 -5.05 -4.54
N ILE A 56 -10.86 -5.83 -5.37
CA ILE A 56 -11.36 -6.22 -6.69
C ILE A 56 -12.62 -7.08 -6.57
N THR A 57 -12.67 -7.99 -5.59
CA THR A 57 -13.84 -8.84 -5.36
C THR A 57 -15.06 -8.03 -4.93
N ASN A 58 -14.87 -7.05 -4.05
CA ASN A 58 -15.97 -6.26 -3.48
C ASN A 58 -16.45 -5.10 -4.40
N TYR A 59 -15.54 -4.45 -5.12
CA TYR A 59 -15.84 -3.26 -5.92
C TYR A 59 -15.80 -3.51 -7.43
N GLY A 60 -15.26 -4.65 -7.87
CA GLY A 60 -15.04 -4.98 -9.27
C GLY A 60 -13.69 -4.44 -9.79
N PRO A 61 -13.07 -5.12 -10.78
CA PRO A 61 -11.75 -4.76 -11.31
C PRO A 61 -11.76 -3.42 -12.05
N ASP A 62 -12.87 -3.04 -12.68
CA ASP A 62 -13.01 -1.80 -13.45
C ASP A 62 -13.39 -0.58 -12.59
N SER A 63 -13.66 -0.77 -11.30
CA SER A 63 -13.92 0.34 -10.39
C SER A 63 -12.68 1.20 -10.20
N LEU A 64 -12.90 2.47 -9.83
CA LEU A 64 -11.80 3.37 -9.46
C LEU A 64 -10.95 2.77 -8.32
N ILE A 65 -11.59 2.14 -7.34
CA ILE A 65 -10.93 1.46 -6.22
C ILE A 65 -10.07 0.28 -6.71
N GLY A 66 -10.62 -0.59 -7.55
CA GLY A 66 -9.91 -1.75 -8.10
C GLY A 66 -8.72 -1.35 -8.98
N ARG A 67 -8.92 -0.34 -9.84
CA ARG A 67 -7.85 0.22 -10.68
C ARG A 67 -6.77 0.91 -9.84
N MET A 68 -7.16 1.71 -8.86
CA MET A 68 -6.21 2.38 -7.95
C MET A 68 -5.38 1.38 -7.16
N ALA A 69 -6.00 0.35 -6.58
CA ALA A 69 -5.30 -0.71 -5.88
C ALA A 69 -4.33 -1.46 -6.81
N SER A 70 -4.73 -1.72 -8.06
CA SER A 70 -3.88 -2.38 -9.06
C SER A 70 -2.66 -1.53 -9.45
N VAL A 71 -2.84 -0.21 -9.62
CA VAL A 71 -1.72 0.71 -9.93
C VAL A 71 -0.78 0.84 -8.74
N MET A 72 -1.29 0.94 -7.51
CA MET A 72 -0.46 0.88 -6.29
C MET A 72 0.30 -0.44 -6.19
N MET A 73 -0.32 -1.55 -6.58
CA MET A 73 0.36 -2.84 -6.66
C MET A 73 1.50 -2.81 -7.70
N GLY A 74 1.33 -2.14 -8.85
CA GLY A 74 2.37 -2.08 -9.87
C GLY A 74 3.51 -1.07 -9.59
N SER A 75 3.26 -0.03 -8.80
CA SER A 75 4.13 1.17 -8.79
C SER A 75 5.09 1.30 -7.61
N THR A 76 4.99 0.41 -6.60
CA THR A 76 5.77 0.53 -5.36
C THR A 76 6.33 -0.79 -4.91
N GLU A 77 7.32 -0.74 -4.03
CA GLU A 77 8.02 -1.91 -3.52
C GLU A 77 7.65 -2.25 -2.09
N THR A 78 8.18 -3.38 -1.63
CA THR A 78 8.07 -3.82 -0.24
C THR A 78 9.29 -3.37 0.55
N THR A 79 9.46 -2.06 0.77
CA THR A 79 10.67 -1.44 1.33
C THR A 79 11.25 -2.17 2.55
N PHE A 80 10.43 -2.55 3.53
CA PHE A 80 10.93 -3.24 4.73
C PHE A 80 11.37 -4.68 4.44
N TYR A 81 10.70 -5.36 3.52
CA TYR A 81 11.10 -6.70 3.08
C TYR A 81 12.41 -6.66 2.28
N VAL A 82 12.58 -5.68 1.39
CA VAL A 82 13.83 -5.46 0.65
C VAL A 82 14.99 -5.21 1.62
N LEU A 83 14.81 -4.36 2.62
CA LEU A 83 15.82 -4.09 3.64
C LEU A 83 16.16 -5.31 4.50
N ALA A 84 15.18 -6.15 4.83
CA ALA A 84 15.42 -7.31 5.68
C ALA A 84 16.03 -8.49 4.90
N VAL A 85 15.45 -8.82 3.73
CA VAL A 85 15.78 -10.04 2.99
C VAL A 85 16.82 -9.78 1.92
N TYR A 86 16.67 -8.74 1.10
CA TYR A 86 17.58 -8.53 -0.04
C TYR A 86 18.91 -7.96 0.43
N PHE A 87 18.88 -6.99 1.33
CA PHE A 87 20.11 -6.46 1.93
C PHE A 87 20.76 -7.48 2.87
N GLY A 88 19.94 -8.27 3.58
CA GLY A 88 20.40 -9.36 4.43
C GLY A 88 21.15 -10.46 3.65
N SER A 89 20.65 -10.85 2.47
CA SER A 89 21.26 -11.94 1.67
C SER A 89 22.66 -11.61 1.13
N VAL A 90 22.98 -10.32 0.96
CA VAL A 90 24.30 -9.84 0.53
C VAL A 90 25.04 -9.06 1.64
N ALA A 91 24.62 -9.22 2.90
CA ALA A 91 25.26 -8.66 4.10
C ALA A 91 25.50 -7.14 4.07
N ILE A 92 24.57 -6.37 3.48
CA ILE A 92 24.61 -4.90 3.49
C ILE A 92 24.39 -4.40 4.93
N LYS A 93 25.42 -3.72 5.47
CA LYS A 93 25.37 -3.16 6.84
C LYS A 93 24.93 -1.69 6.90
N LYS A 94 25.02 -0.96 5.79
CA LYS A 94 24.75 0.48 5.72
C LYS A 94 23.35 0.75 5.15
N THR A 95 22.34 0.76 6.01
CA THR A 95 20.92 0.91 5.58
C THR A 95 20.32 2.28 5.88
N ARG A 96 21.06 3.17 6.57
CA ARG A 96 20.55 4.45 7.10
C ARG A 96 19.81 5.31 6.08
N HIS A 97 20.27 5.30 4.82
CA HIS A 97 19.72 6.12 3.74
C HIS A 97 18.73 5.36 2.86
N ALA A 98 18.81 4.02 2.88
CA ALA A 98 17.97 3.17 2.05
C ALA A 98 16.52 3.17 2.53
N LEU A 99 16.30 3.14 3.86
CA LEU A 99 14.95 3.20 4.43
C LEU A 99 14.21 4.50 4.08
N PRO A 100 14.75 5.70 4.38
CA PRO A 100 14.05 6.93 4.02
C PRO A 100 13.91 7.10 2.50
N ALA A 101 14.91 6.71 1.70
CA ALA A 101 14.79 6.76 0.24
C ALA A 101 13.66 5.84 -0.28
N GLY A 102 13.59 4.60 0.22
CA GLY A 102 12.54 3.65 -0.14
C GLY A 102 11.14 4.11 0.26
N LEU A 103 10.99 4.61 1.50
CA LEU A 103 9.70 5.13 1.96
C LEU A 103 9.25 6.38 1.20
N VAL A 104 10.18 7.25 0.81
CA VAL A 104 9.86 8.41 -0.06
C VAL A 104 9.45 7.93 -1.45
N ALA A 105 10.16 6.96 -2.02
CA ALA A 105 9.79 6.38 -3.32
C ALA A 105 8.40 5.72 -3.27
N ASP A 106 8.10 4.95 -2.22
CA ASP A 106 6.78 4.35 -2.01
C ASP A 106 5.71 5.43 -1.85
N ALA A 107 5.95 6.47 -1.05
CA ALA A 107 5.00 7.57 -0.86
C ALA A 107 4.70 8.29 -2.19
N VAL A 108 5.74 8.61 -2.98
CA VAL A 108 5.57 9.23 -4.29
C VAL A 108 4.82 8.30 -5.25
N GLY A 109 5.13 7.00 -5.25
CA GLY A 109 4.43 6.02 -6.07
C GLY A 109 2.95 5.89 -5.72
N LEU A 110 2.62 5.85 -4.42
CA LEU A 110 1.24 5.82 -3.92
C LEU A 110 0.47 7.09 -4.28
N ILE A 111 1.05 8.27 -4.06
CA ILE A 111 0.41 9.55 -4.39
C ILE A 111 0.18 9.65 -5.91
N THR A 112 1.19 9.27 -6.70
CA THR A 112 1.09 9.27 -8.17
C THR A 112 0.01 8.28 -8.64
N ALA A 113 -0.09 7.10 -8.03
CA ALA A 113 -1.14 6.14 -8.33
C ALA A 113 -2.54 6.73 -8.10
N VAL A 114 -2.75 7.44 -6.98
CA VAL A 114 -4.02 8.14 -6.70
C VAL A 114 -4.31 9.19 -7.77
N ILE A 115 -3.34 10.07 -8.06
CA ILE A 115 -3.52 11.17 -9.00
C ILE A 115 -3.81 10.66 -10.42
N VAL A 116 -3.01 9.73 -10.93
CA VAL A 116 -3.13 9.20 -12.29
C VAL A 116 -4.43 8.42 -12.46
N THR A 117 -4.78 7.56 -11.50
CA THR A 117 -6.03 6.78 -11.61
C THR A 117 -7.26 7.68 -11.57
N ARG A 118 -7.24 8.76 -10.78
CA ARG A 118 -8.30 9.77 -10.81
C ARG A 118 -8.32 10.57 -12.11
N ALA A 119 -7.16 10.99 -12.61
CA ALA A 119 -7.09 11.75 -13.85
C ALA A 119 -7.57 10.95 -15.07
N MET A 120 -7.31 9.64 -15.09
CA MET A 120 -7.69 8.78 -16.21
C MET A 120 -9.09 8.16 -16.08
N PHE A 121 -9.56 7.90 -14.86
CA PHE A 121 -10.76 7.10 -14.61
C PHE A 121 -11.73 7.71 -13.60
N GLY A 122 -11.38 8.83 -12.98
CA GLY A 122 -12.30 9.61 -12.16
C GLY A 122 -13.20 10.45 -13.06
N ALA A 123 -14.51 10.20 -12.99
CA ALA A 123 -15.52 11.08 -13.56
C ALA A 123 -15.69 12.33 -12.70
#